data_AF-A0A524NCS4-F1
#
_entry.id   AF-A0A524NCS4-F1
#
_cell.length_a   1.000
_cell.length_b   1.000
_cell.length_c   1.000
_cell.angle_alpha   90.00
_cell.angle_beta   90.00
_cell.angle_gamma   90.00
#
_symmetry.space_group_name_H-M   'P 1'
#
loop_
_entity.id
_entity.type
_entity.pdbx_description
1 polymer ?
#
loop_
_entity_poly.entity_id
_entity_poly.type
_entity_poly.pdbx_seq_one_letter_code
_entity_poly.pdbx_strand_id
1 'polypeptide(L)'
;HTASHTKLSTLNEEQIKYELETSKKVIEEKLKIRCDHFAPPNGNIGVDFFPEIAEKIAREAGYRTLVSASRGKTDKTSNLYLLRREHLVAAWGNHQLKYFLSKS
;
A
#
# COMPACT_ATOMS: atom_id res chain seq x y z
N HIS A 1 1.66 -3.43 -6.81
CA HIS A 1 2.21 -2.07 -6.66
C HIS A 1 1.94 -1.29 -7.94
N THR A 2 0.66 -1.27 -8.33
CA THR A 2 0.18 -0.96 -9.70
C THR A 2 0.82 -1.82 -10.79
N ALA A 3 0.37 -1.69 -12.03
CA ALA A 3 0.89 -2.40 -13.19
C ALA A 3 2.04 -1.61 -13.85
N SER A 4 2.01 -0.28 -13.79
CA SER A 4 2.97 0.61 -14.44
C SER A 4 3.84 1.45 -13.48
N HIS A 5 3.66 1.31 -12.15
CA HIS A 5 4.29 2.17 -11.14
C HIS A 5 3.89 3.67 -11.25
N THR A 6 2.78 3.99 -11.92
CA THR A 6 2.27 5.36 -12.00
C THR A 6 1.65 5.82 -10.67
N LYS A 7 1.88 7.09 -10.29
CA LYS A 7 1.25 7.71 -9.12
C LYS A 7 -0.26 7.73 -9.29
N LEU A 8 -1.00 7.28 -8.29
CA LEU A 8 -2.46 7.23 -8.40
C LEU A 8 -3.09 8.62 -8.45
N SER A 9 -2.46 9.62 -7.82
CA SER A 9 -2.92 11.01 -7.82
C SER A 9 -2.91 11.68 -9.21
N THR A 10 -2.19 11.12 -10.18
CA THR A 10 -2.14 11.65 -11.56
C THR A 10 -3.11 10.94 -12.50
N LEU A 11 -3.91 10.01 -11.98
CA LEU A 11 -4.81 9.17 -12.75
C LEU A 11 -6.27 9.49 -12.38
N ASN A 12 -7.17 9.28 -13.33
CA ASN A 12 -8.60 9.27 -13.04
C ASN A 12 -9.04 7.92 -12.43
N GLU A 13 -10.28 7.84 -11.97
CA GLU A 13 -10.81 6.64 -11.29
C GLU A 13 -10.72 5.36 -12.13
N GLU A 14 -11.05 5.42 -13.43
CA GLU A 14 -10.99 4.27 -14.33
C GLU A 14 -9.55 3.77 -14.54
N GLN A 15 -8.61 4.69 -14.66
CA GLN A 15 -7.18 4.38 -14.79
C GLN A 15 -6.63 3.75 -13.50
N ILE A 16 -7.02 4.27 -12.33
CA ILE A 16 -6.63 3.67 -11.05
C ILE A 16 -7.19 2.24 -10.96
N LYS A 17 -8.46 2.03 -11.33
CA LYS A 17 -9.09 0.71 -11.36
C LYS A 17 -8.31 -0.25 -12.25
N TYR A 18 -7.98 0.16 -13.46
CA TYR A 18 -7.16 -0.64 -14.38
C TYR A 18 -5.82 -1.03 -13.76
N GLU A 19 -5.09 -0.09 -13.15
CA GLU A 19 -3.79 -0.34 -12.52
C GLU A 19 -3.87 -1.37 -11.38
N LEU A 20 -4.90 -1.27 -10.53
CA LEU A 20 -5.08 -2.13 -9.36
C LEU A 20 -5.54 -3.54 -9.76
N GLU A 21 -6.55 -3.64 -10.62
CA GLU A 21 -7.11 -4.92 -11.06
C GLU A 21 -6.12 -5.70 -11.93
N THR A 22 -5.46 -5.02 -12.87
CA THR A 22 -4.51 -5.66 -13.79
C THR A 22 -3.31 -6.21 -13.02
N SER A 23 -2.74 -5.42 -12.10
CA SER A 23 -1.59 -5.89 -11.31
C SER A 23 -1.95 -7.07 -10.39
N LYS A 24 -3.13 -7.05 -9.77
CA LYS A 24 -3.65 -8.18 -8.99
C LYS A 24 -3.79 -9.42 -9.86
N LYS A 25 -4.54 -9.31 -10.96
CA LYS A 25 -4.82 -10.42 -11.89
C LYS A 25 -3.54 -11.09 -12.37
N VAL A 26 -2.55 -10.30 -12.82
CA VAL A 26 -1.27 -10.84 -13.30
C VAL A 26 -0.52 -11.60 -12.21
N ILE A 27 -0.48 -11.10 -10.98
CA ILE A 27 0.17 -11.77 -9.84
C ILE A 27 -0.55 -13.10 -9.55
N GLU A 28 -1.87 -13.07 -9.44
CA GLU A 28 -2.67 -14.24 -9.09
C GLU A 28 -2.63 -15.33 -10.18
N GLU A 29 -2.66 -14.93 -11.45
CA GLU A 29 -2.57 -15.85 -12.58
C GLU A 29 -1.19 -16.52 -12.68
N LYS A 30 -0.11 -15.76 -12.47
CA LYS A 30 1.26 -16.26 -12.60
C LYS A 30 1.71 -17.08 -11.41
N LEU A 31 1.35 -16.65 -10.20
CA LEU A 31 1.83 -17.28 -8.97
C LEU A 31 0.83 -18.29 -8.39
N LYS A 32 -0.40 -18.33 -8.89
CA LYS A 32 -1.49 -19.21 -8.40
C LYS A 32 -1.77 -19.03 -6.90
N ILE A 33 -1.54 -17.83 -6.39
CA ILE A 33 -1.85 -17.42 -5.01
C ILE A 33 -2.66 -16.14 -5.01
N ARG A 34 -3.39 -15.86 -3.94
CA ARG A 34 -4.11 -14.58 -3.77
C ARG A 34 -3.15 -13.42 -3.51
N CYS A 35 -3.39 -12.29 -4.16
CA CYS A 35 -2.72 -11.03 -3.90
C CYS A 35 -3.63 -10.14 -3.04
N ASP A 36 -3.55 -10.30 -1.72
CA ASP A 36 -4.47 -9.65 -0.79
C ASP A 36 -4.04 -8.23 -0.37
N HIS A 37 -2.81 -7.81 -0.67
CA HIS A 37 -2.25 -6.56 -0.11
C HIS A 37 -1.77 -5.61 -1.21
N PHE A 38 -2.15 -4.35 -1.11
CA PHE A 38 -1.76 -3.30 -2.04
C PHE A 38 -0.86 -2.24 -1.37
N ALA A 39 0.13 -1.77 -2.13
CA ALA A 39 0.91 -0.59 -1.82
C ALA A 39 0.89 0.33 -3.05
N PRO A 40 0.48 1.60 -2.92
CA PRO A 40 0.60 2.57 -4.01
C PRO A 40 2.06 2.99 -4.23
N PRO A 41 2.48 3.31 -5.47
CA PRO A 41 3.78 3.89 -5.79
C PRO A 41 4.09 5.09 -4.90
N ASN A 42 5.30 5.11 -4.33
CA ASN A 42 5.81 6.08 -3.34
C ASN A 42 5.03 6.14 -2.01
N GLY A 43 3.70 6.19 -2.05
CA GLY A 43 2.82 6.05 -0.89
C GLY A 43 2.65 7.30 -0.03
N ASN A 44 2.98 8.50 -0.51
CA ASN A 44 2.68 9.73 0.23
C ASN A 44 1.21 10.12 0.07
N ILE A 45 0.50 10.18 1.20
CA ILE A 45 -0.92 10.56 1.25
C ILE A 45 -1.09 12.00 0.77
N GLY A 46 -2.05 12.23 -0.12
CA GLY A 46 -2.36 13.57 -0.67
C GLY A 46 -1.39 14.05 -1.75
N VAL A 47 -0.29 13.32 -2.00
CA VAL A 47 0.70 13.65 -3.03
C VAL A 47 0.76 12.58 -4.12
N ASP A 48 0.90 11.31 -3.75
CA ASP A 48 0.99 10.18 -4.69
C ASP A 48 -0.32 9.40 -4.81
N PHE A 49 -1.22 9.52 -3.84
CA PHE A 49 -2.57 8.95 -3.88
C PHE A 49 -3.52 9.65 -2.90
N PHE A 50 -4.83 9.53 -3.16
CA PHE A 50 -5.90 10.00 -2.27
C PHE A 50 -6.57 8.80 -1.59
N PRO A 51 -6.61 8.72 -0.25
CA PRO A 51 -7.09 7.54 0.47
C PRO A 51 -8.50 7.10 0.12
N GLU A 52 -9.45 8.03 -0.02
CA GLU A 52 -10.86 7.68 -0.26
C GLU A 52 -11.05 6.90 -1.58
N ILE A 53 -10.51 7.44 -2.68
CA ILE A 53 -10.58 6.81 -4.01
C ILE A 53 -9.78 5.51 -4.02
N ALA A 54 -8.57 5.51 -3.46
CA ALA A 54 -7.71 4.33 -3.46
C ALA A 54 -8.30 3.19 -2.61
N GLU A 55 -8.90 3.49 -1.45
CA GLU A 55 -9.59 2.51 -0.62
C GLU A 55 -10.80 1.92 -1.33
N LYS A 56 -11.67 2.77 -1.91
CA LYS A 56 -12.85 2.34 -2.67
C LYS A 56 -12.46 1.31 -3.73
N ILE A 57 -11.52 1.66 -4.60
CA ILE A 57 -11.11 0.82 -5.72
C ILE A 57 -10.36 -0.43 -5.22
N ALA A 58 -9.53 -0.32 -4.18
CA ALA A 58 -8.84 -1.48 -3.62
C ALA A 58 -9.82 -2.53 -3.07
N ARG A 59 -10.91 -2.09 -2.41
CA ARG A 59 -11.99 -2.97 -1.94
C ARG A 59 -12.71 -3.64 -3.09
N GLU A 60 -13.08 -2.87 -4.12
CA GLU A 60 -13.76 -3.39 -5.32
C GLU A 60 -12.90 -4.43 -6.05
N ALA A 61 -11.58 -4.18 -6.15
CA ALA A 61 -10.61 -5.12 -6.72
C ALA A 61 -10.32 -6.33 -5.82
N GLY A 62 -10.88 -6.40 -4.61
CA GLY A 62 -10.73 -7.52 -3.69
C GLY A 62 -9.38 -7.58 -2.95
N TYR A 63 -8.69 -6.45 -2.81
CA TYR A 63 -7.60 -6.33 -1.83
C TYR A 63 -8.20 -6.28 -0.41
N ARG A 64 -7.44 -6.77 0.56
CA ARG A 64 -7.79 -6.79 1.99
C ARG A 64 -7.16 -5.64 2.78
N THR A 65 -6.03 -5.13 2.32
CA THR A 65 -5.34 -4.00 2.94
C THR A 65 -4.66 -3.08 1.92
N LEU A 66 -4.51 -1.81 2.30
CA LEU A 66 -3.69 -0.82 1.62
C LEU A 66 -2.71 -0.20 2.62
N VAL A 67 -1.43 -0.17 2.25
CA VAL A 67 -0.37 0.47 3.05
C VAL A 67 0.01 1.84 2.48
N SER A 68 0.39 2.77 3.35
CA SER A 68 0.94 4.08 3.01
C SER A 68 2.46 4.13 3.29
N ALA A 69 3.11 5.23 2.95
CA ALA A 69 4.46 5.55 3.41
C ALA A 69 4.48 6.42 4.68
N SER A 70 3.31 6.65 5.30
CA SER A 70 3.23 7.34 6.59
C SER A 70 3.89 6.50 7.66
N ARG A 71 4.80 7.11 8.41
CA ARG A 71 5.49 6.48 9.55
C ARG A 71 4.55 6.22 10.71
N GLY A 72 4.90 5.23 11.52
CA GLY A 72 4.18 4.86 12.72
C GLY A 72 3.83 3.39 12.79
N LYS A 73 3.49 2.96 14.00
CA LYS A 73 3.00 1.61 14.30
C LYS A 73 1.59 1.42 13.74
N THR A 74 1.30 0.18 13.36
CA THR A 74 -0.02 -0.32 13.01
C THR A 74 -0.44 -1.33 14.07
N ASP A 75 -1.70 -1.29 14.49
CA ASP A 75 -2.30 -2.22 15.44
C ASP A 75 -3.66 -2.74 14.96
N LYS A 76 -4.35 -3.52 15.80
CA LYS A 76 -5.65 -4.13 15.48
C LYS A 76 -6.79 -3.12 15.27
N THR A 77 -6.61 -1.87 15.70
CA THR A 77 -7.61 -0.80 15.56
C THR A 77 -7.33 0.13 14.38
N SER A 78 -6.19 -0.06 13.71
CA SER A 78 -5.76 0.77 12.58
C SER A 78 -6.66 0.53 11.35
N ASN A 79 -6.85 1.58 10.53
CA ASN A 79 -7.56 1.44 9.26
C ASN A 79 -6.75 0.53 8.31
N LEU A 80 -7.29 -0.63 7.98
CA LEU A 80 -6.68 -1.63 7.09
C LEU A 80 -6.35 -1.10 5.69
N TYR A 81 -6.99 -0.02 5.25
CA TYR A 81 -6.73 0.63 3.96
C TYR A 81 -5.91 1.91 4.07
N LEU A 82 -5.31 2.15 5.24
CA LEU A 82 -4.37 3.24 5.46
C LEU A 82 -3.28 2.84 6.46
N LEU A 83 -2.77 1.62 6.32
CA LEU A 83 -1.76 1.07 7.23
C LEU A 83 -0.47 1.89 7.14
N ARG A 84 0.17 2.11 8.28
CA ARG A 84 1.42 2.87 8.40
C ARG A 84 2.62 1.93 8.25
N ARG A 85 3.73 2.46 7.73
CA ARG A 85 5.00 1.73 7.55
C ARG A 85 6.16 2.57 8.05
N GLU A 86 7.11 1.90 8.70
CA GLU A 86 8.41 2.53 8.98
C GLU A 86 9.33 2.43 7.76
N HIS A 87 10.03 3.53 7.48
CA HIS A 87 11.09 3.55 6.48
C HIS A 87 12.36 3.01 7.09
N LEU A 88 13.06 2.09 6.43
CA LEU A 88 14.37 1.61 6.87
C LEU A 88 15.47 2.21 6.00
N VAL A 89 16.52 2.75 6.62
CA VAL A 89 17.69 3.28 5.92
C VAL A 89 18.86 2.33 6.15
N ALA A 90 19.60 1.99 5.10
CA ALA A 90 20.70 1.02 5.16
C ALA A 90 21.80 1.39 6.17
N ALA A 91 22.02 2.69 6.42
CA ALA A 91 23.00 3.18 7.38
C ALA A 91 22.54 3.10 8.85
N TRP A 92 21.31 2.67 9.12
CA TRP A 92 20.82 2.55 10.49
C TRP A 92 21.37 1.30 11.18
N GLY A 93 21.60 1.43 12.49
CA GLY A 93 22.00 0.32 13.33
C GLY A 93 20.79 -0.46 13.87
N ASN A 94 21.08 -1.52 14.62
CA ASN A 94 20.02 -2.35 15.21
C ASN A 94 19.18 -1.62 16.27
N HIS A 95 19.62 -0.47 16.79
CA HIS A 95 18.87 0.27 17.79
C HIS A 95 17.60 0.91 17.23
N GLN A 96 17.62 1.38 15.96
CA GLN A 96 16.41 1.85 15.29
C GLN A 96 15.39 0.72 15.13
N LEU A 97 15.84 -0.48 14.73
CA LEU A 97 14.97 -1.65 14.63
C LEU A 97 14.34 -1.99 15.99
N LYS A 98 15.13 -1.97 17.07
CA LYS A 98 14.62 -2.18 18.44
C LYS A 98 13.58 -1.14 18.84
N TYR A 99 13.77 0.13 18.45
CA TYR A 99 12.81 1.19 18.72
C TYR A 99 11.48 0.98 17.98
N PHE A 100 11.51 0.63 16.69
CA PHE A 100 10.28 0.41 15.91
C PHE A 100 9.53 -0.85 16.32
N LEU A 101 10.26 -1.91 16.70
CA LEU A 101 9.71 -3.23 17.04
C LEU A 101 9.43 -3.42 18.53
N SER A 102 9.81 -2.47 19.40
CA SER A 102 9.51 -2.56 20.83
C SER A 102 7.99 -2.57 21.05
N LYS A 103 7.54 -3.38 22.01
CA LYS A 103 6.15 -3.29 22.49
C LYS A 103 5.96 -1.91 23.12
N SER A 104 4.89 -1.22 22.74
CA SER A 104 4.43 -0.03 23.44
C SER A 104 3.88 -0.40 24.81
#